data_AF-A0A2G2YMA4-F1
#
_entry.id   AF-A0A2G2YMA4-F1
#
_cell.length_a   1.000
_cell.length_b   1.000
_cell.length_c   1.000
_cell.angle_alpha   90.00
_cell.angle_beta   90.00
_cell.angle_gamma   90.00
#
_symmetry.space_group_name_H-M   'P 1'
#
loop_
_entity.id
_entity.type
_entity.pdbx_description
1 polymer ?
#
loop_
_entity_poly.entity_id
_entity_poly.type
_entity_poly.pdbx_seq_one_letter_code
_entity_poly.pdbx_strand_id
1 'polypeptide(L)'
;MSVIDILTRVDSICKKYDKYDIDKQKDSNVAGDDAFARLYSSVESDIESALQKAETAANEKNRASVVAINAEIRRTKARLLEEVPKLQRLAVRKVKGLSGEELAARNDLVLALPDRINAIPDGSAAPPKQSGGWRASGSRTEIKFDSDGQFDNEYFQQTEESSQFKQEFSLHVTQDQGLEVIAEGLDTLKNMASDMNEELDRQVPLMDEIDTKVDRATSDLKNTNVRLKHTVNQLRSSRNFCIDIILLCIILGIAAYLYK
;
A
#
# COMPACT_ATOMS: atom_id res chain seq x y z
N MET A 1 -20.33 18.34 -50.14
CA MET A 1 -20.10 17.85 -48.76
C MET A 1 -18.74 17.18 -48.76
N SER A 2 -17.76 17.78 -48.08
CA SER A 2 -16.38 17.28 -48.08
C SER A 2 -16.23 16.07 -47.17
N VAL A 3 -15.26 15.20 -47.43
CA VAL A 3 -14.93 14.04 -46.56
C VAL A 3 -14.65 14.49 -45.12
N ILE A 4 -14.07 15.69 -44.96
CA ILE A 4 -13.85 16.35 -43.67
C ILE A 4 -15.16 16.73 -42.97
N ASP A 5 -16.19 17.16 -43.71
CA ASP A 5 -17.50 17.47 -43.12
C ASP A 5 -18.20 16.20 -42.61
N ILE A 6 -17.98 15.09 -43.30
CA ILE A 6 -18.53 13.78 -42.90
C ILE A 6 -17.81 13.28 -41.66
N LEU A 7 -16.48 13.33 -41.60
CA LEU A 7 -15.68 12.92 -40.44
C LEU A 7 -16.02 13.73 -39.18
N THR A 8 -16.16 15.05 -39.30
CA THR A 8 -16.54 15.92 -38.17
C THR A 8 -17.98 15.69 -37.71
N ARG A 9 -18.90 15.38 -38.63
CA ARG A 9 -20.26 14.95 -38.27
C ARG A 9 -20.28 13.60 -37.59
N VAL A 10 -19.49 12.64 -38.07
CA VAL A 10 -19.39 11.31 -37.44
C VAL A 10 -18.78 11.44 -36.04
N ASP A 11 -17.70 12.20 -35.86
CA ASP A 11 -17.09 12.45 -34.55
C ASP A 11 -18.06 13.14 -33.57
N SER A 12 -18.82 14.13 -34.03
CA SER A 12 -19.83 14.80 -33.19
C SER A 12 -21.02 13.89 -32.86
N ILE A 13 -21.41 12.98 -33.76
CA ILE A 13 -22.41 11.94 -33.48
C ILE A 13 -21.86 10.95 -32.46
N CYS A 14 -20.65 10.42 -32.63
CA CYS A 14 -20.00 9.54 -31.67
C CYS A 14 -19.94 10.18 -30.27
N LYS A 15 -19.48 11.43 -30.15
CA LYS A 15 -19.46 12.18 -28.89
C LYS A 15 -20.84 12.39 -28.27
N LYS A 16 -21.88 12.58 -29.08
CA LYS A 16 -23.26 12.73 -28.58
C LYS A 16 -23.79 11.42 -27.98
N TYR A 17 -23.36 10.29 -28.52
CA TYR A 17 -23.78 8.96 -28.06
C TYR A 17 -22.83 8.30 -27.05
N ASP A 18 -21.64 8.85 -26.82
CA ASP A 18 -20.73 8.44 -25.73
C ASP A 18 -21.41 8.41 -24.36
N LYS A 19 -22.44 9.24 -24.14
CA LYS A 19 -23.26 9.23 -22.91
C LYS A 19 -24.07 7.94 -22.71
N TYR A 20 -24.29 7.16 -23.76
CA TYR A 20 -25.03 5.89 -23.71
C TYR A 20 -24.09 4.68 -23.70
N ASP A 21 -22.78 4.90 -23.81
CA ASP A 21 -21.78 3.88 -23.61
C ASP A 21 -21.63 3.61 -22.11
N ILE A 22 -22.38 2.62 -21.64
CA ILE A 22 -22.45 2.22 -20.23
C ILE A 22 -21.08 1.71 -19.76
N ASP A 23 -20.31 1.07 -20.65
CA ASP A 23 -18.98 0.54 -20.34
C ASP A 23 -17.98 1.69 -20.16
N LYS A 24 -17.99 2.69 -21.06
CA LYS A 24 -17.15 3.89 -20.94
C LYS A 24 -17.48 4.75 -19.71
N GLN A 25 -18.76 4.84 -19.32
CA GLN A 25 -19.17 5.51 -18.08
C GLN A 25 -18.80 4.72 -16.82
N LYS A 26 -18.83 3.39 -16.90
CA LYS A 26 -18.44 2.51 -15.80
C LYS A 26 -16.94 2.62 -15.56
N ASP A 27 -16.13 2.62 -16.61
CA ASP A 27 -14.68 2.84 -16.53
C ASP A 27 -14.35 4.23 -15.98
N SER A 28 -15.08 5.27 -16.41
CA SER A 28 -14.88 6.65 -15.94
C SER A 28 -15.28 6.84 -14.47
N ASN A 29 -16.32 6.15 -13.99
CA ASN A 29 -16.75 6.21 -12.58
C ASN A 29 -15.92 5.30 -11.67
N VAL A 30 -15.30 4.24 -12.20
CA VAL A 30 -14.41 3.33 -11.46
C VAL A 30 -12.99 3.91 -11.36
N ALA A 31 -12.47 4.53 -12.43
CA ALA A 31 -11.11 5.09 -12.45
C ALA A 31 -10.91 6.23 -11.42
N GLY A 32 -11.97 6.98 -11.10
CA GLY A 32 -11.94 8.05 -10.09
C GLY A 32 -12.20 7.60 -8.65
N ASP A 33 -12.73 6.39 -8.42
CA ASP A 33 -13.19 5.94 -7.10
C ASP A 33 -12.64 4.58 -6.64
N ASP A 34 -11.82 3.92 -7.46
CA ASP A 34 -11.19 2.66 -7.09
C ASP A 34 -10.04 2.85 -6.09
N ALA A 35 -10.38 2.71 -4.81
CA ALA A 35 -9.43 2.76 -3.71
C ALA A 35 -8.27 1.76 -3.87
N PHE A 36 -8.50 0.62 -4.53
CA PHE A 36 -7.44 -0.35 -4.83
C PHE A 36 -6.41 0.25 -5.79
N ALA A 37 -6.85 0.71 -6.97
CA ALA A 37 -5.94 1.26 -7.99
C ALA A 37 -5.11 2.44 -7.46
N ARG A 38 -5.71 3.31 -6.63
CA ARG A 38 -5.00 4.43 -5.99
C ARG A 38 -3.89 3.97 -5.04
N LEU A 39 -4.22 3.06 -4.13
CA LEU A 39 -3.25 2.54 -3.17
C LEU A 39 -2.17 1.73 -3.89
N TYR A 40 -2.55 0.92 -4.88
CA TYR A 40 -1.63 0.12 -5.66
C TYR A 40 -0.65 1.00 -6.44
N SER A 41 -1.13 2.08 -7.07
CA SER A 41 -0.26 3.03 -7.78
C SER A 41 0.72 3.74 -6.84
N SER A 42 0.29 4.07 -5.61
CA SER A 42 1.18 4.64 -4.59
C SER A 42 2.27 3.64 -4.19
N VAL A 43 1.89 2.38 -3.96
CA VAL A 43 2.82 1.30 -3.59
C VAL A 43 3.82 1.03 -4.73
N GLU A 44 3.37 0.99 -5.98
CA GLU A 44 4.25 0.85 -7.15
C GLU A 44 5.24 2.02 -7.25
N SER A 45 4.76 3.26 -7.03
CA SER A 45 5.64 4.44 -7.04
C SER A 45 6.70 4.39 -5.94
N ASP A 46 6.35 3.92 -4.75
CA ASP A 46 7.27 3.77 -3.63
C ASP A 46 8.28 2.63 -3.86
N ILE A 47 7.86 1.53 -4.51
CA ILE A 47 8.74 0.44 -4.95
C ILE A 47 9.76 0.95 -5.98
N GLU A 48 9.31 1.70 -6.98
CA GLU A 48 10.20 2.27 -8.00
C GLU A 48 11.22 3.24 -7.40
N SER A 49 10.77 4.10 -6.47
CA SER A 49 11.64 4.99 -5.72
C SER A 49 12.69 4.22 -4.90
N ALA A 50 12.30 3.12 -4.26
CA ALA A 50 13.22 2.27 -3.51
C ALA A 50 14.22 1.54 -4.42
N LEU A 51 13.81 1.10 -5.62
CA LEU A 51 14.71 0.52 -6.62
C LEU A 51 15.72 1.54 -7.14
N GLN A 52 15.28 2.77 -7.42
CA GLN A 52 16.16 3.85 -7.82
C GLN A 52 17.19 4.17 -6.72
N LYS A 53 16.77 4.19 -5.45
CA LYS A 53 17.69 4.35 -4.30
C LYS A 53 18.66 3.17 -4.16
N ALA A 54 18.24 1.95 -4.47
CA ALA A 54 19.13 0.80 -4.47
C ALA A 54 20.21 0.92 -5.56
N GLU A 55 19.84 1.43 -6.74
CA GLU A 55 20.79 1.71 -7.82
C GLU A 55 21.77 2.83 -7.46
N THR A 56 21.31 3.91 -6.82
CA THR A 56 22.21 4.98 -6.35
C THR A 56 23.16 4.47 -5.28
N ALA A 57 22.69 3.65 -4.34
CA ALA A 57 23.54 3.01 -3.32
C ALA A 57 24.59 2.08 -3.95
N ALA A 58 24.27 1.39 -5.05
CA ALA A 58 25.22 0.51 -5.75
C ALA A 58 26.34 1.29 -6.46
N ASN A 59 26.03 2.50 -6.96
CA ASN A 59 26.97 3.35 -7.68
C ASN A 59 27.74 4.34 -6.77
N GLU A 60 27.31 4.48 -5.51
CA GLU A 60 27.88 5.39 -4.54
C GLU A 60 29.21 4.87 -3.97
N LYS A 61 30.19 5.76 -3.84
CA LYS A 61 31.54 5.41 -3.36
C LYS A 61 31.70 5.67 -1.87
N ASN A 62 30.91 6.61 -1.31
CA ASN A 62 30.97 6.93 0.10
C ASN A 62 30.21 5.89 0.93
N ARG A 63 30.95 5.09 1.71
CA ARG A 63 30.38 4.04 2.59
C ARG A 63 29.31 4.57 3.55
N ALA A 64 29.49 5.76 4.12
CA ALA A 64 28.52 6.36 5.02
C ALA A 64 27.22 6.75 4.29
N SER A 65 27.34 7.27 3.06
CA SER A 65 26.20 7.55 2.17
C SER A 65 25.44 6.26 1.82
N VAL A 66 26.16 5.20 1.42
CA VAL A 66 25.58 3.88 1.13
C VAL A 66 24.82 3.31 2.32
N VAL A 67 25.36 3.40 3.53
CA VAL A 67 24.69 2.92 4.75
C VAL A 67 23.42 3.72 5.04
N ALA A 68 23.45 5.04 4.86
CA ALA A 68 22.29 5.90 5.06
C ALA A 68 21.17 5.59 4.04
N ILE A 69 21.51 5.47 2.75
CA ILE A 69 20.54 5.15 1.69
C ILE A 69 19.93 3.77 1.94
N ASN A 70 20.75 2.77 2.29
CA ASN A 70 20.27 1.43 2.62
C ASN A 70 19.35 1.41 3.86
N ALA A 71 19.61 2.26 4.86
CA ALA A 71 18.71 2.42 6.01
C ALA A 71 17.35 3.01 5.60
N GLU A 72 17.33 3.95 4.65
CA GLU A 72 16.09 4.47 4.09
C GLU A 72 15.32 3.40 3.30
N ILE A 73 16.00 2.62 2.45
CA ILE A 73 15.38 1.52 1.69
C ILE A 73 14.69 0.56 2.65
N ARG A 74 15.32 0.20 3.76
CA ARG A 74 14.72 -0.68 4.78
C ARG A 74 13.46 -0.09 5.42
N ARG A 75 13.46 1.21 5.73
CA ARG A 75 12.26 1.90 6.25
C ARG A 75 11.14 1.92 5.22
N THR A 76 11.47 2.17 3.95
CA THR A 76 10.48 2.15 2.86
C THR A 76 9.91 0.74 2.66
N LYS A 77 10.76 -0.30 2.65
CA LYS A 77 10.29 -1.70 2.60
C LYS A 77 9.33 -2.04 3.72
N ALA A 78 9.65 -1.69 4.97
CA ALA A 78 8.77 -1.93 6.11
C ALA A 78 7.41 -1.26 5.92
N ARG A 79 7.39 0.03 5.53
CA ARG A 79 6.15 0.76 5.21
C ARG A 79 5.36 0.10 4.08
N LEU A 80 6.02 -0.35 3.02
CA LEU A 80 5.36 -1.02 1.90
C LEU A 80 4.69 -2.33 2.33
N LEU A 81 5.35 -3.11 3.19
CA LEU A 81 4.80 -4.34 3.75
C LEU A 81 3.57 -4.06 4.65
N GLU A 82 3.51 -2.93 5.35
CA GLU A 82 2.32 -2.52 6.12
C GLU A 82 1.09 -2.21 5.24
N GLU A 83 1.30 -1.81 3.99
CA GLU A 83 0.22 -1.50 3.03
C GLU A 83 -0.31 -2.73 2.29
N VAL A 84 0.48 -3.82 2.20
CA VAL A 84 0.09 -5.06 1.51
C VAL A 84 -1.21 -5.66 2.07
N PRO A 85 -1.43 -5.79 3.39
CA PRO A 85 -2.70 -6.30 3.94
C PRO A 85 -3.90 -5.43 3.56
N LYS A 86 -3.71 -4.10 3.44
CA LYS A 86 -4.79 -3.19 3.01
C LYS A 86 -5.12 -3.43 1.54
N LEU A 87 -4.11 -3.65 0.70
CA LEU A 87 -4.30 -4.02 -0.71
C LEU A 87 -4.97 -5.40 -0.85
N GLN A 88 -4.62 -6.39 -0.04
CA GLN A 88 -5.27 -7.70 -0.04
C GLN A 88 -6.77 -7.58 0.24
N ARG A 89 -7.15 -6.80 1.28
CA ARG A 89 -8.57 -6.53 1.60
C ARG A 89 -9.31 -5.83 0.45
N LEU A 90 -8.65 -4.89 -0.22
CA LEU A 90 -9.24 -4.15 -1.35
C LEU A 90 -9.32 -5.00 -2.63
N ALA A 91 -8.41 -5.95 -2.84
CA ALA A 91 -8.39 -6.84 -3.99
C ALA A 91 -9.53 -7.86 -3.97
N VAL A 92 -9.86 -8.39 -2.77
CA VAL A 92 -10.95 -9.38 -2.60
C VAL A 92 -12.33 -8.70 -2.60
N ARG A 93 -12.40 -7.41 -2.28
CA ARG A 93 -13.66 -6.65 -2.25
C ARG A 93 -14.30 -6.61 -3.63
N LYS A 94 -15.47 -7.24 -3.77
CA LYS A 94 -16.29 -7.15 -4.99
C LYS A 94 -16.83 -5.73 -5.18
N VAL A 95 -16.18 -4.97 -6.07
CA VAL A 95 -16.68 -3.67 -6.52
C VAL A 95 -17.67 -3.88 -7.66
N LYS A 96 -18.78 -3.12 -7.65
CA LYS A 96 -19.80 -3.22 -8.68
C LYS A 96 -19.19 -2.81 -10.03
N GLY A 97 -19.00 -3.80 -10.89
CA GLY A 97 -18.55 -3.59 -12.25
C GLY A 97 -17.21 -4.22 -12.62
N LEU A 98 -16.45 -4.73 -11.65
CA LEU A 98 -15.27 -5.51 -11.94
C LEU A 98 -15.62 -6.90 -12.49
N SER A 99 -14.88 -7.34 -13.51
CA SER A 99 -14.98 -8.71 -14.00
C SER A 99 -14.30 -9.68 -13.01
N GLY A 100 -14.68 -10.96 -13.05
CA GLY A 100 -14.02 -11.99 -12.23
C GLY A 100 -12.54 -12.16 -12.59
N GLU A 101 -12.19 -11.93 -13.85
CA GLU A 101 -10.82 -11.96 -14.37
C GLU A 101 -9.98 -10.80 -13.83
N GLU A 102 -10.54 -9.59 -13.80
CA GLU A 102 -9.88 -8.43 -13.18
C GLU A 102 -9.65 -8.61 -11.69
N LEU A 103 -10.58 -9.26 -10.97
CA LEU A 103 -10.44 -9.53 -9.56
C LEU A 103 -9.33 -10.56 -9.29
N ALA A 104 -9.24 -11.61 -10.11
CA ALA A 104 -8.15 -12.58 -10.06
C ALA A 104 -6.80 -11.90 -10.33
N ALA A 105 -6.72 -11.07 -11.38
CA ALA A 105 -5.51 -10.31 -11.69
C ALA A 105 -5.07 -9.39 -10.53
N ARG A 106 -6.01 -8.71 -9.86
CA ARG A 106 -5.69 -7.91 -8.66
C ARG A 106 -5.15 -8.76 -7.53
N ASN A 107 -5.70 -9.95 -7.31
CA ASN A 107 -5.22 -10.87 -6.29
C ASN A 107 -3.78 -11.31 -6.59
N ASP A 108 -3.51 -11.74 -7.82
CA ASP A 108 -2.18 -12.17 -8.27
C ASP A 108 -1.14 -11.04 -8.12
N LEU A 109 -1.51 -9.81 -8.49
CA LEU A 109 -0.64 -8.64 -8.32
C LEU A 109 -0.28 -8.40 -6.86
N VAL A 110 -1.24 -8.56 -5.94
CA VAL A 110 -0.99 -8.37 -4.51
C VAL A 110 -0.21 -9.53 -3.90
N LEU A 111 -0.44 -10.77 -4.35
CA LEU A 111 0.33 -11.94 -3.92
C LEU A 111 1.81 -11.81 -4.30
N ALA A 112 2.13 -11.18 -5.42
CA ALA A 112 3.51 -10.96 -5.86
C ALA A 112 4.21 -9.77 -5.16
N LEU A 113 3.48 -8.89 -4.45
CA LEU A 113 4.06 -7.69 -3.83
C LEU A 113 5.10 -7.99 -2.73
N PRO A 114 4.85 -8.91 -1.76
CA PRO A 114 5.84 -9.23 -0.73
C PRO A 114 7.19 -9.66 -1.31
N ASP A 115 7.17 -10.57 -2.31
CA ASP A 115 8.38 -11.06 -2.96
C ASP A 115 9.10 -9.94 -3.72
N ARG A 116 8.35 -9.08 -4.43
CA ARG A 116 8.92 -7.90 -5.12
C ARG A 116 9.55 -6.92 -4.14
N ILE A 117 8.91 -6.63 -3.00
CA ILE A 117 9.45 -5.73 -1.98
C ILE A 117 10.71 -6.33 -1.34
N ASN A 118 10.71 -7.62 -1.05
CA ASN A 118 11.85 -8.31 -0.45
C ASN A 118 13.05 -8.40 -1.40
N ALA A 119 12.82 -8.49 -2.72
CA ALA A 119 13.86 -8.55 -3.74
C ALA A 119 14.67 -7.24 -3.90
N ILE A 120 14.19 -6.10 -3.39
CA ILE A 120 14.91 -4.82 -3.50
C ILE A 120 16.23 -4.90 -2.70
N PRO A 121 17.40 -4.59 -3.27
CA PRO A 121 18.65 -4.59 -2.51
C PRO A 121 18.65 -3.48 -1.45
N ASP A 122 18.85 -3.83 -0.18
CA ASP A 122 18.79 -2.88 0.94
C ASP A 122 20.04 -2.93 1.84
N GLY A 123 21.11 -3.55 1.33
CA GLY A 123 22.38 -3.71 2.02
C GLY A 123 22.34 -4.60 3.26
N SER A 124 21.21 -5.25 3.57
CA SER A 124 21.19 -6.32 4.56
C SER A 124 21.85 -7.57 3.97
N ALA A 125 22.67 -8.27 4.77
CA ALA A 125 23.14 -9.59 4.37
C ALA A 125 21.91 -10.48 4.15
N ALA A 126 21.85 -11.17 3.01
CA ALA A 126 20.77 -12.10 2.68
C ALA A 126 20.41 -12.97 3.91
N PRO A 127 19.12 -13.26 4.15
CA PRO A 127 18.72 -14.04 5.31
C PRO A 127 19.58 -15.30 5.37
N PRO A 128 20.24 -15.58 6.50
CA PRO A 128 21.06 -16.78 6.60
C PRO A 128 20.11 -17.94 6.35
N LYS A 129 20.30 -18.63 5.22
CA LYS A 129 19.77 -19.98 5.04
C LYS A 129 20.17 -20.72 6.30
N GLN A 130 19.15 -21.17 7.03
CA GLN A 130 19.24 -21.84 8.31
C GLN A 130 20.15 -23.08 8.16
N SER A 131 21.45 -22.87 8.31
CA SER A 131 22.46 -23.91 8.44
C SER A 131 23.01 -23.74 9.84
N GLY A 132 22.57 -24.63 10.71
CA GLY A 132 22.90 -24.62 12.12
C GLY A 132 24.40 -24.55 12.37
N GLY A 133 24.73 -23.94 13.51
CA GLY A 133 26.07 -23.99 14.09
C GLY A 133 26.71 -22.63 14.26
N TRP A 134 26.28 -21.89 15.29
CA TRP A 134 27.23 -21.03 15.99
C TRP A 134 28.31 -21.92 16.62
N ARG A 135 29.36 -22.19 15.86
CA ARG A 135 30.65 -22.58 16.44
C ARG A 135 31.39 -21.30 16.79
N ALA A 136 31.44 -21.04 18.09
CA ALA A 136 32.40 -20.13 18.69
C ALA A 136 33.83 -20.52 18.23
N SER A 137 34.57 -19.57 17.69
CA SER A 137 35.97 -19.69 17.30
C SER A 137 36.60 -18.33 17.53
N GLY A 138 37.63 -18.12 18.32
CA GLY A 138 38.39 -18.97 19.21
C GLY A 138 39.10 -18.07 20.21
N SER A 139 39.51 -18.63 21.34
CA SER A 139 40.25 -17.95 22.42
C SER A 139 41.43 -17.13 21.88
N ARG A 140 41.40 -15.82 22.13
CA ARG A 140 42.56 -14.94 21.99
C ARG A 140 43.67 -15.44 22.91
N THR A 141 44.83 -15.70 22.34
CA THR A 141 46.06 -16.07 23.05
C THR A 141 46.34 -15.08 24.18
N GLU A 142 46.58 -15.61 25.38
CA GLU A 142 47.15 -14.89 26.53
C GLU A 142 48.35 -14.05 26.08
N ILE A 143 48.24 -12.73 26.23
CA ILE A 143 49.40 -11.84 26.20
C ILE A 143 49.91 -11.79 27.64
N LYS A 144 50.96 -12.57 27.93
CA LYS A 144 51.71 -12.47 29.19
C LYS A 144 52.60 -11.23 29.11
N PHE A 145 52.28 -10.22 29.92
CA PHE A 145 53.21 -9.14 30.23
C PHE A 145 54.04 -9.54 31.44
N ASP A 146 55.31 -9.83 31.21
CA ASP A 146 56.31 -9.97 32.24
C ASP A 146 57.43 -8.99 31.88
N SER A 147 57.45 -7.83 32.54
CA SER A 147 58.60 -6.91 32.58
C SER A 147 58.34 -5.82 33.61
N ASP A 148 58.91 -6.01 34.80
CA ASP A 148 59.29 -4.93 35.71
C ASP A 148 60.34 -4.06 34.99
N GLY A 149 59.88 -2.91 34.50
CA GLY A 149 60.71 -1.89 33.88
C GLY A 149 60.21 -0.52 34.29
N GLN A 150 60.96 0.14 35.16
CA GLN A 150 60.86 1.56 35.47
C GLN A 150 60.93 2.35 34.15
N PHE A 151 59.81 2.91 33.68
CA PHE A 151 59.80 3.77 32.51
C PHE A 151 59.79 5.24 32.93
N ASP A 152 60.91 5.91 32.66
CA ASP A 152 61.06 7.35 32.75
C ASP A 152 60.13 8.07 31.77
N ASN A 153 59.54 9.15 32.27
CA ASN A 153 58.51 9.98 31.67
C ASN A 153 59.10 11.00 30.69
N GLU A 154 59.87 10.55 29.69
CA GLU A 154 60.60 11.44 28.78
C GLU A 154 60.51 11.04 27.29
N TYR A 155 59.52 10.24 26.90
CA TYR A 155 59.32 9.77 25.52
C TYR A 155 58.08 10.31 24.80
N PHE A 156 57.40 11.33 25.32
CA PHE A 156 56.25 11.94 24.64
C PHE A 156 56.63 13.25 23.94
N GLN A 157 57.37 13.14 22.83
CA GLN A 157 57.52 14.26 21.91
C GLN A 157 56.26 14.35 21.04
N GLN A 158 55.35 15.25 21.44
CA GLN A 158 54.14 15.59 20.70
C GLN A 158 54.53 16.35 19.43
N THR A 159 54.70 15.64 18.33
CA THR A 159 54.86 16.22 16.98
C THR A 159 53.50 16.64 16.40
N GLU A 160 53.46 17.68 15.57
CA GLU A 160 52.24 18.17 14.89
C GLU A 160 51.55 17.10 14.02
N GLU A 161 52.28 16.07 13.58
CA GLU A 161 51.70 14.92 12.87
C GLU A 161 50.83 14.03 13.79
N SER A 162 51.13 13.98 15.10
CA SER A 162 50.35 13.21 16.07
C SER A 162 49.01 13.87 16.41
N SER A 163 48.90 15.21 16.33
CA SER A 163 47.63 15.91 16.55
C SER A 163 46.67 15.72 15.38
N GLN A 164 47.17 15.71 14.13
CA GLN A 164 46.36 15.38 12.94
C GLN A 164 45.86 13.93 12.99
N PHE A 165 46.71 12.98 13.36
CA PHE A 165 46.31 11.57 13.51
C PHE A 165 45.28 11.36 14.64
N LYS A 166 45.43 12.07 15.77
CA LYS A 166 44.41 12.05 16.84
C LYS A 166 43.08 12.64 16.39
N GLN A 167 43.11 13.70 15.58
CA GLN A 167 41.89 14.33 15.07
C GLN A 167 41.17 13.46 14.04
N GLU A 168 41.90 12.80 13.13
CA GLU A 168 41.33 11.80 12.22
C GLU A 168 40.80 10.59 12.98
N PHE A 169 41.56 10.06 13.94
CA PHE A 169 41.12 8.92 14.74
C PHE A 169 39.88 9.23 15.58
N SER A 170 39.80 10.44 16.16
CA SER A 170 38.61 10.86 16.92
C SER A 170 37.39 11.12 16.02
N LEU A 171 37.58 11.57 14.78
CA LEU A 171 36.54 11.58 13.75
C LEU A 171 36.06 10.16 13.39
N HIS A 172 36.98 9.20 13.25
CA HIS A 172 36.64 7.81 12.99
C HIS A 172 35.89 7.15 14.17
N VAL A 173 36.32 7.40 15.40
CA VAL A 173 35.66 6.89 16.61
C VAL A 173 34.24 7.45 16.78
N THR A 174 34.04 8.74 16.50
CA THR A 174 32.71 9.37 16.57
C THR A 174 31.79 8.90 15.44
N GLN A 175 32.33 8.60 14.25
CA GLN A 175 31.57 8.00 13.15
C GLN A 175 31.14 6.55 13.48
N ASP A 176 32.00 5.76 14.10
CA ASP A 176 31.69 4.40 14.54
C ASP A 176 30.60 4.36 15.63
N GLN A 177 30.61 5.33 16.56
CA GLN A 177 29.51 5.50 17.53
C GLN A 177 28.16 5.81 16.85
N GLY A 178 28.18 6.60 15.77
CA GLY A 178 26.97 6.85 14.97
C GLY A 178 26.47 5.58 14.26
N LEU A 179 27.38 4.70 13.82
CA LEU A 179 27.04 3.43 13.19
C LEU A 179 26.47 2.42 14.20
N GLU A 180 26.93 2.44 15.45
CA GLU A 180 26.41 1.58 16.53
C GLU A 180 24.94 1.88 16.85
N VAL A 181 24.57 3.16 16.97
CA VAL A 181 23.17 3.59 17.18
C VAL A 181 22.29 3.23 15.98
N ILE A 182 22.83 3.33 14.76
CA ILE A 182 22.12 2.90 13.54
C ILE A 182 21.98 1.37 13.50
N ALA A 183 22.98 0.62 13.96
CA ALA A 183 22.93 -0.84 14.04
C ALA A 183 21.90 -1.33 15.07
N GLU A 184 21.79 -0.66 16.22
CA GLU A 184 20.75 -0.93 17.21
C GLU A 184 19.35 -0.58 16.68
N GLY A 185 19.21 0.58 16.02
CA GLY A 185 17.99 0.96 15.31
C GLY A 185 17.62 0.02 14.15
N LEU A 186 18.61 -0.65 13.57
CA LEU A 186 18.43 -1.65 12.52
C LEU A 186 17.95 -2.99 13.10
N ASP A 187 18.51 -3.42 14.22
CA ASP A 187 18.17 -4.69 14.84
C ASP A 187 16.74 -4.65 15.41
N THR A 188 16.33 -3.49 15.96
CA THR A 188 14.94 -3.24 16.35
C THR A 188 13.97 -3.26 15.16
N LEU A 189 14.34 -2.66 14.02
CA LEU A 189 13.53 -2.72 12.80
C LEU A 189 13.44 -4.14 12.21
N LYS A 190 14.54 -4.90 12.27
CA LYS A 190 14.60 -6.30 11.83
C LYS A 190 13.68 -7.19 12.67
N ASN A 191 13.64 -6.98 13.98
CA ASN A 191 12.75 -7.72 14.86
C ASN A 191 11.28 -7.37 14.58
N MET A 192 10.95 -6.08 14.36
CA MET A 192 9.59 -5.69 13.93
C MET A 192 9.19 -6.26 12.58
N ALA A 193 10.10 -6.30 11.61
CA ALA A 193 9.84 -6.90 10.30
C ALA A 193 9.62 -8.43 10.38
N SER A 194 10.35 -9.10 11.29
CA SER A 194 10.16 -10.53 11.57
C SER A 194 8.81 -10.81 12.22
N ASP A 195 8.41 -10.01 13.20
CA ASP A 195 7.12 -10.11 13.89
C ASP A 195 5.95 -9.81 12.94
N MET A 196 6.13 -8.88 11.98
CA MET A 196 5.15 -8.60 10.93
C MET A 196 4.97 -9.76 9.95
N ASN A 197 6.04 -10.49 9.62
CA ASN A 197 5.96 -11.64 8.73
C ASN A 197 5.20 -12.81 9.39
N GLU A 198 5.36 -13.02 10.70
CA GLU A 198 4.62 -14.03 11.46
C GLU A 198 3.14 -13.65 11.68
N GLU A 199 2.84 -12.35 11.83
CA GLU A 199 1.48 -11.83 11.93
C GLU A 199 0.73 -11.86 10.59
N LEU A 200 1.44 -11.76 9.46
CA LEU A 200 0.90 -11.95 8.11
C LEU A 200 0.41 -13.39 7.92
N ASP A 201 1.20 -14.38 8.36
CA ASP A 201 0.81 -15.79 8.36
C ASP A 201 -0.35 -16.09 9.34
N ARG A 202 -0.45 -15.33 10.45
CA ARG A 202 -1.55 -15.44 11.43
C ARG A 202 -2.85 -14.73 11.03
N GLN A 203 -2.87 -13.88 9.99
CA GLN A 203 -4.08 -13.15 9.56
C GLN A 203 -4.99 -13.90 8.58
N VAL A 204 -4.63 -15.12 8.14
CA VAL A 204 -5.49 -15.96 7.29
C VAL A 204 -6.88 -16.27 7.90
N PRO A 205 -7.05 -16.60 9.20
CA PRO A 205 -8.37 -16.88 9.78
C PRO A 205 -9.20 -15.64 10.15
N LEU A 206 -8.70 -14.41 9.99
CA LEU A 206 -9.47 -13.18 10.26
C LEU A 206 -10.19 -12.63 9.01
N MET A 207 -10.05 -13.29 7.85
CA MET A 207 -10.77 -12.92 6.62
C MET A 207 -12.26 -13.31 6.68
N ASP A 208 -12.60 -14.41 7.37
CA ASP A 208 -13.99 -14.90 7.47
C ASP A 208 -14.89 -13.97 8.31
N GLU A 209 -14.34 -13.31 9.34
CA GLU A 209 -15.14 -12.40 10.17
C GLU A 209 -15.43 -11.06 9.47
N ILE A 210 -14.57 -10.65 8.53
CA ILE A 210 -14.79 -9.47 7.72
C ILE A 210 -15.81 -9.76 6.62
N ASP A 211 -15.73 -10.92 5.96
CA ASP A 211 -16.71 -11.35 4.95
C ASP A 211 -18.13 -11.42 5.53
N THR A 212 -18.29 -12.00 6.72
CA THR A 212 -19.61 -12.06 7.37
C THR A 212 -20.18 -10.68 7.73
N LYS A 213 -19.33 -9.70 8.06
CA LYS A 213 -19.76 -8.31 8.34
C LYS A 213 -20.09 -7.54 7.06
N VAL A 214 -19.34 -7.75 5.98
CA VAL A 214 -19.59 -7.12 4.67
C VAL A 214 -20.84 -7.68 3.99
N ASP A 215 -21.05 -9.01 4.07
CA ASP A 215 -22.25 -9.65 3.54
C ASP A 215 -23.51 -9.22 4.29
N ARG A 216 -23.44 -9.09 5.62
CA ARG A 216 -24.54 -8.52 6.42
C ARG A 216 -24.87 -7.09 6.01
N ALA A 217 -23.88 -6.21 5.92
CA ALA A 217 -24.10 -4.81 5.54
C ALA A 217 -24.70 -4.68 4.12
N THR A 218 -24.24 -5.51 3.18
CA THR A 218 -24.76 -5.53 1.80
C THR A 218 -26.19 -6.05 1.74
N SER A 219 -26.50 -7.09 2.51
CA SER A 219 -27.86 -7.63 2.64
C SER A 219 -28.82 -6.60 3.24
N ASP A 220 -28.39 -5.87 4.26
CA ASP A 220 -29.17 -4.80 4.89
C ASP A 220 -29.41 -3.63 3.91
N LEU A 221 -28.41 -3.23 3.13
CA LEU A 221 -28.56 -2.22 2.07
C LEU A 221 -29.51 -2.66 0.94
N LYS A 222 -29.50 -3.95 0.58
CA LYS A 222 -30.44 -4.51 -0.41
C LYS A 222 -31.87 -4.54 0.14
N ASN A 223 -32.04 -4.99 1.38
CA ASN A 223 -33.33 -5.06 2.04
C ASN A 223 -33.95 -3.67 2.25
N THR A 224 -33.15 -2.68 2.65
CA THR A 224 -33.60 -1.29 2.77
C THR A 224 -33.98 -0.68 1.41
N ASN A 225 -33.25 -0.96 0.34
CA ASN A 225 -33.65 -0.54 -1.02
C ASN A 225 -34.98 -1.17 -1.47
N VAL A 226 -35.18 -2.47 -1.19
CA VAL A 226 -36.45 -3.15 -1.50
C VAL A 226 -37.61 -2.53 -0.72
N ARG A 227 -37.41 -2.24 0.58
CA ARG A 227 -38.40 -1.55 1.41
C ARG A 227 -38.71 -0.15 0.88
N LEU A 228 -37.70 0.64 0.53
CA LEU A 228 -37.88 1.97 -0.08
C LEU A 228 -38.67 1.89 -1.39
N LYS A 229 -38.33 0.95 -2.28
CA LYS A 229 -39.05 0.74 -3.53
C LYS A 229 -40.51 0.34 -3.29
N HIS A 230 -40.76 -0.52 -2.31
CA HIS A 230 -42.12 -0.91 -1.91
C HIS A 230 -42.90 0.31 -1.39
N THR A 231 -42.33 1.09 -0.47
CA THR A 231 -42.95 2.32 0.06
C THR A 231 -43.25 3.33 -1.04
N VAL A 232 -42.31 3.57 -1.97
CA VAL A 232 -42.53 4.47 -3.11
C VAL A 232 -43.65 3.98 -4.02
N ASN A 233 -43.69 2.67 -4.31
CA ASN A 233 -44.74 2.11 -5.15
C ASN A 233 -46.12 2.16 -4.48
N GLN A 234 -46.16 1.96 -3.16
CA GLN A 234 -47.37 2.09 -2.35
C GLN A 234 -47.88 3.55 -2.32
N LEU A 235 -46.98 4.53 -2.16
CA LEU A 235 -47.33 5.96 -2.23
C LEU A 235 -47.79 6.40 -3.63
N ARG A 236 -47.22 5.80 -4.69
CA ARG A 236 -47.69 6.03 -6.07
C ARG A 236 -49.09 5.44 -6.28
N SER A 237 -49.36 4.27 -5.72
CA SER A 237 -50.66 3.60 -5.78
C SER A 237 -51.74 4.36 -5.01
N SER A 238 -51.43 4.90 -3.82
CA SER A 238 -52.39 5.67 -3.02
C SER A 238 -52.78 6.99 -3.69
N ARG A 239 -51.83 7.65 -4.38
CA ARG A 239 -52.13 8.85 -5.17
C ARG A 239 -53.06 8.56 -6.34
N ASN A 240 -52.82 7.46 -7.06
CA ASN A 240 -53.70 7.05 -8.16
C ASN A 240 -55.12 6.74 -7.65
N PHE A 241 -55.24 6.04 -6.52
CA PHE A 241 -56.53 5.75 -5.89
C PHE A 241 -57.30 7.03 -5.50
N CYS A 242 -56.61 8.04 -4.96
CA CYS A 242 -57.21 9.33 -4.63
C CYS A 242 -57.70 10.08 -5.89
N ILE A 243 -56.92 10.05 -6.98
CA ILE A 243 -57.29 10.66 -8.27
C ILE A 243 -58.54 9.99 -8.85
N ASP A 244 -58.63 8.65 -8.78
CA ASP A 244 -59.78 7.91 -9.30
C ASP A 244 -61.09 8.25 -8.55
N ILE A 245 -61.02 8.38 -7.21
CA ILE A 245 -62.18 8.80 -6.41
C ILE A 245 -62.67 10.19 -6.80
N ILE A 246 -61.75 11.15 -6.96
CA ILE A 246 -62.10 12.53 -7.34
C ILE A 246 -62.73 12.56 -8.74
N LEU A 247 -62.16 11.81 -9.70
CA LEU A 247 -62.72 11.69 -11.04
C LEU A 247 -64.14 11.10 -11.04
N LEU A 248 -64.39 10.08 -10.22
CA LEU A 248 -65.70 9.47 -10.08
C LEU A 248 -66.73 10.47 -9.53
N CYS A 249 -66.37 11.25 -8.50
CA CYS A 249 -67.23 12.31 -7.96
C CYS A 249 -67.60 13.37 -9.01
N ILE A 250 -66.66 13.76 -9.87
CA ILE A 250 -66.91 14.73 -10.95
C ILE A 250 -67.87 14.15 -11.99
N ILE A 251 -67.66 12.89 -12.42
CA ILE A 251 -68.53 12.22 -13.40
C ILE A 251 -69.96 12.08 -12.85
N LEU A 252 -70.11 11.68 -11.58
CA LEU A 252 -71.42 11.61 -10.93
C LEU A 252 -72.10 12.97 -10.83
N GLY A 253 -71.34 14.04 -10.52
CA GLY A 253 -71.86 15.40 -10.49
C GLY A 253 -72.40 15.86 -11.84
N ILE A 254 -71.67 15.57 -12.93
CA ILE A 254 -72.09 15.88 -14.31
C ILE A 254 -73.32 15.05 -14.69
N ALA A 255 -73.33 13.75 -14.38
CA ALA A 255 -74.47 12.87 -14.66
C ALA A 255 -75.74 13.34 -13.93
N ALA A 256 -75.63 13.71 -12.66
CA ALA A 256 -76.73 14.24 -11.87
C ALA A 256 -77.23 15.61 -12.37
N TYR A 257 -76.33 16.44 -12.92
CA TYR A 257 -76.68 17.70 -13.55
C TYR A 257 -77.42 17.50 -14.88
N LEU A 258 -77.01 16.52 -15.69
CA LEU A 258 -77.64 16.22 -16.98
C LEU A 258 -78.98 15.49 -16.85
N TYR A 259 -79.19 14.75 -15.75
CA TYR A 259 -80.45 14.05 -15.45
C TYR A 259 -81.47 14.89 -14.68
N LYS A 260 -81.17 16.17 -14.42
CA LYS A 260 -82.06 17.14 -13.80
C LYS A 260 -82.54 18.16 -14.82
#